data_AF-A0A380AM67-F1
#
_entry.id   AF-A0A380AM67-F1
#
_cell.length_a   1.000
_cell.length_b   1.000
_cell.length_c   1.000
_cell.angle_alpha   90.00
_cell.angle_beta   90.00
_cell.angle_gamma   90.00
#
_symmetry.space_group_name_H-M   'P 1'
#
loop_
_entity.id
_entity.type
_entity.pdbx_description
1 polymer ?
#
loop_
_entity_poly.entity_id
_entity_poly.type
_entity_poly.pdbx_seq_one_letter_code
_entity_poly.pdbx_strand_id
1 'polypeptide(L)'
;METLQARLVVGADGANSQVRKLAAIGTNGWQYRQACMLITVDTGAPQQDVTWQRFFPSGPRAFLPLYDSWASLVWYDSPQRIRQLQAMPPAQLEREIAAAFPARLGPVKVHAAGSFPLTRRHAQRYVLPGLALLGDAAHTINPLAGQGVNLGYRDVDALLNVLSEARDQGEGLEQRGGAVALSASPSHRQSADAERHGSVLYRLQQ
;
A
#
# COMPACT_ATOMS: atom_id res chain seq x y z
N MET A 1 -14.30 -32.25 3.76
CA MET A 1 -13.19 -31.34 3.39
C MET A 1 -12.61 -31.87 2.10
N GLU A 2 -12.44 -30.98 1.12
CA GLU A 2 -11.80 -31.31 -0.14
C GLU A 2 -10.28 -31.14 0.00
N THR A 3 -9.49 -32.06 -0.56
CA THR A 3 -8.03 -32.02 -0.53
C THR A 3 -7.52 -31.86 -1.95
N LEU A 4 -6.69 -30.84 -2.17
CA LEU A 4 -6.04 -30.59 -3.46
C LEU A 4 -4.54 -30.84 -3.32
N GLN A 5 -3.95 -31.49 -4.32
CA GLN A 5 -2.51 -31.68 -4.43
C GLN A 5 -1.96 -30.72 -5.48
N ALA A 6 -0.87 -30.02 -5.15
CA ALA A 6 -0.22 -29.07 -6.03
C ALA A 6 1.30 -29.13 -5.86
N ARG A 7 2.03 -28.79 -6.93
CA ARG A 7 3.50 -28.69 -6.91
C ARG A 7 3.99 -27.40 -6.26
N LEU A 8 3.18 -26.34 -6.34
CA LEU A 8 3.47 -25.02 -5.79
C LEU A 8 2.19 -24.44 -5.20
N VAL A 9 2.29 -23.93 -3.98
CA VAL A 9 1.26 -23.12 -3.33
C VAL A 9 1.70 -21.66 -3.36
N VAL A 10 0.79 -20.75 -3.73
CA VAL A 10 1.04 -19.31 -3.69
C VAL A 10 0.15 -18.67 -2.63
N GLY A 11 0.75 -18.14 -1.56
CA GLY A 11 0.05 -17.36 -0.55
C GLY A 11 -0.07 -15.91 -0.98
N ALA A 12 -1.25 -15.51 -1.45
CA ALA A 12 -1.60 -14.13 -1.81
C ALA A 12 -2.87 -13.66 -1.06
N ASP A 13 -3.05 -14.15 0.16
CA ASP A 13 -4.25 -14.04 1.00
C ASP A 13 -4.19 -12.91 2.04
N GLY A 14 -3.45 -11.84 1.73
CA GLY A 14 -3.44 -10.59 2.49
C GLY A 14 -2.59 -10.60 3.78
N ALA A 15 -2.60 -9.48 4.50
CA ALA A 15 -1.71 -9.24 5.64
C ALA A 15 -1.84 -10.29 6.77
N ASN A 16 -3.02 -10.89 6.91
CA ASN A 16 -3.35 -11.92 7.90
C ASN A 16 -3.29 -13.35 7.35
N SER A 17 -2.51 -13.56 6.28
CA SER A 17 -2.31 -14.83 5.56
C SER A 17 -2.38 -16.08 6.44
N GLN A 18 -3.28 -16.99 6.08
CA GLN A 18 -3.38 -18.33 6.64
C GLN A 18 -2.31 -19.24 6.08
N VAL A 19 -1.97 -19.09 4.79
CA VAL A 19 -0.89 -19.86 4.16
C VAL A 19 0.43 -19.67 4.92
N ARG A 20 0.77 -18.42 5.25
CA ARG A 20 1.96 -18.08 6.04
C ARG A 20 1.94 -18.72 7.44
N LYS A 21 0.79 -18.71 8.11
CA LYS A 21 0.62 -19.31 9.45
C LYS A 21 0.77 -20.82 9.42
N LEU A 22 0.14 -21.48 8.44
CA LEU A 22 0.22 -22.93 8.25
C LEU A 22 1.64 -23.40 7.91
N ALA A 23 2.39 -22.58 7.17
CA ALA A 23 3.80 -22.80 6.88
C ALA A 23 4.75 -22.46 8.04
N ALA A 24 4.22 -22.05 9.20
CA ALA A 24 4.98 -21.60 10.38
C ALA A 24 6.01 -20.48 10.08
N ILE A 25 5.70 -19.62 9.11
CA ILE A 25 6.57 -18.50 8.74
C ILE A 25 6.24 -17.30 9.65
N GLY A 26 7.20 -16.93 10.50
CA GLY A 26 7.09 -15.74 11.34
C GLY A 26 7.10 -14.43 10.54
N THR A 27 6.79 -13.33 11.20
CA THR A 27 6.86 -11.99 10.61
C THR A 27 7.67 -11.05 11.48
N ASN A 28 8.57 -10.29 10.87
CA ASN A 28 9.26 -9.17 11.49
C ASN A 28 8.58 -7.88 11.07
N GLY A 29 8.37 -6.94 11.99
CA GLY A 29 7.71 -5.71 11.66
C GLY A 29 7.68 -4.71 12.81
N TRP A 30 7.43 -3.47 12.46
CA TRP A 30 7.25 -2.38 13.40
C TRP A 30 5.97 -1.65 12.99
N GLN A 31 5.14 -1.31 13.98
CA GLN A 31 4.05 -0.37 13.72
C GLN A 31 4.68 0.99 13.43
N TYR A 32 4.32 1.62 12.31
CA TYR A 32 4.72 3.00 12.10
C TYR A 32 4.09 3.87 13.19
N ARG A 33 4.75 4.97 13.54
CA ARG A 33 4.17 5.99 14.44
C ARG A 33 3.10 6.85 13.73
N GLN A 34 2.50 6.34 12.66
CA GLN A 34 1.57 7.06 11.78
C GLN A 34 0.36 6.16 11.47
N ALA A 35 -0.78 6.81 11.23
CA ALA A 35 -1.98 6.20 10.68
C ALA A 35 -2.39 6.98 9.42
N CYS A 36 -3.25 6.37 8.61
CA CYS A 36 -3.78 6.97 7.40
C CYS A 36 -5.29 7.11 7.50
N MET A 37 -5.82 8.25 7.07
CA MET A 37 -7.24 8.50 6.90
C MET A 37 -7.54 8.72 5.41
N LEU A 38 -8.56 8.02 4.92
CA LEU A 38 -9.16 8.22 3.61
C LEU A 38 -10.43 9.02 3.79
N ILE A 39 -10.62 10.04 2.97
CA ILE A 39 -11.78 10.93 3.03
C ILE A 39 -12.37 11.05 1.64
N THR A 40 -13.59 10.57 1.46
CA THR A 40 -14.37 10.78 0.24
C THR A 40 -15.01 12.15 0.30
N VAL A 41 -14.71 12.97 -0.70
CA VAL A 41 -15.18 14.34 -0.79
C VAL A 41 -15.79 14.63 -2.16
N ASP A 42 -16.75 15.55 -2.18
CA ASP A 42 -17.19 16.24 -3.38
C ASP A 42 -16.48 17.60 -3.44
N THR A 43 -15.82 17.88 -4.55
CA THR A 43 -15.05 19.12 -4.77
C THR A 43 -15.90 20.24 -5.37
N GLY A 44 -17.10 19.93 -5.87
CA GLY A 44 -17.95 20.87 -6.61
C GLY A 44 -17.35 21.38 -7.93
N ALA A 45 -16.20 20.84 -8.35
CA ALA A 45 -15.55 21.15 -9.62
C ALA A 45 -15.75 20.00 -10.62
N PRO A 46 -15.67 20.24 -11.94
CA PRO A 46 -15.64 19.16 -12.93
C PRO A 46 -14.52 18.16 -12.63
N GLN A 47 -14.65 16.94 -13.16
CA GLN A 47 -13.65 15.90 -12.98
C GLN A 47 -12.23 16.39 -13.27
N GLN A 48 -11.36 16.21 -12.28
CA GLN A 48 -9.94 16.50 -12.38
C GLN A 48 -9.19 15.25 -12.86
N ASP A 49 -8.10 15.41 -13.58
CA ASP A 49 -7.29 14.31 -14.15
C ASP A 49 -5.92 14.17 -13.46
N VAL A 50 -5.58 15.08 -12.56
CA VAL A 50 -4.29 15.11 -11.88
C VAL A 50 -4.38 14.58 -10.46
N THR A 51 -3.81 13.40 -10.23
CA THR A 51 -3.45 12.93 -8.88
C THR A 51 -2.21 13.67 -8.39
N TRP A 52 -2.22 14.12 -7.14
CA TRP A 52 -1.06 14.77 -6.55
C TRP A 52 -0.84 14.39 -5.08
N GLN A 53 0.41 14.49 -4.65
CA GLN A 53 0.80 14.28 -3.26
C GLN A 53 1.80 15.35 -2.82
N ARG A 54 1.59 15.88 -1.60
CA ARG A 54 2.51 16.80 -0.94
C ARG A 54 3.01 16.19 0.38
N PHE A 55 4.29 16.32 0.65
CA PHE A 55 4.90 15.82 1.88
C PHE A 55 4.95 16.90 2.97
N PHE A 56 4.63 16.49 4.19
CA PHE A 56 4.76 17.28 5.41
C PHE A 56 5.55 16.48 6.46
N PRO A 57 6.14 17.12 7.48
CA PRO A 57 6.81 16.40 8.57
C PRO A 57 5.91 15.38 9.28
N SER A 58 4.59 15.62 9.34
CA SER A 58 3.64 14.68 9.96
C SER A 58 3.21 13.54 9.04
N GLY A 59 3.57 13.57 7.76
CA GLY A 59 3.20 12.57 6.75
C GLY A 59 2.71 13.22 5.44
N PRO A 60 2.59 12.44 4.36
CA PRO A 60 2.05 12.95 3.10
C PRO A 60 0.56 13.28 3.18
N ARG A 61 0.11 14.14 2.27
CA ARG A 61 -1.30 14.39 1.97
C ARG A 61 -1.50 14.29 0.47
N ALA A 62 -2.45 13.48 0.04
CA ALA A 62 -2.70 13.21 -1.37
C ALA A 62 -4.15 13.49 -1.75
N PHE A 63 -4.34 13.81 -3.03
CA PHE A 63 -5.62 13.98 -3.68
C PHE A 63 -5.67 13.06 -4.89
N LEU A 64 -6.67 12.19 -4.91
CA LEU A 64 -6.94 11.26 -5.99
C LEU A 64 -8.32 11.63 -6.55
N PRO A 65 -8.40 12.24 -7.74
CA PRO A 65 -9.70 12.51 -8.35
C PRO A 65 -10.41 11.20 -8.71
N LEU A 66 -11.71 11.20 -8.53
CA LEU A 66 -12.62 10.13 -8.92
C LEU A 66 -13.50 10.62 -10.08
N TYR A 67 -14.54 9.86 -10.44
CA TYR A 67 -15.49 10.25 -11.47
C TYR A 67 -16.27 11.51 -11.07
N ASP A 68 -16.56 12.38 -12.04
CA ASP A 68 -17.29 13.64 -11.84
C ASP A 68 -16.61 14.54 -10.79
N SER A 69 -17.34 15.20 -9.89
CA SER A 69 -16.77 16.10 -8.89
C SER A 69 -16.16 15.41 -7.66
N TRP A 70 -16.15 14.08 -7.65
CA TRP A 70 -15.70 13.29 -6.51
C TRP A 70 -14.18 13.17 -6.42
N ALA A 71 -13.67 13.06 -5.20
CA ALA A 71 -12.27 12.76 -4.94
C ALA A 71 -12.08 11.95 -3.65
N SER A 72 -10.95 11.25 -3.57
CA SER A 72 -10.44 10.67 -2.33
C SER A 72 -9.22 11.45 -1.86
N LEU A 73 -9.31 12.00 -0.66
CA LEU A 73 -8.17 12.56 0.06
C LEU A 73 -7.50 11.46 0.87
N VAL A 74 -6.17 11.50 0.94
CA VAL A 74 -5.37 10.61 1.77
C VAL A 74 -4.57 11.48 2.74
N TRP A 75 -4.76 11.28 4.04
CA TRP A 75 -4.11 12.07 5.08
C TRP A 75 -3.33 11.16 6.02
N TYR A 76 -2.01 11.32 6.05
CA TYR A 76 -1.11 10.64 6.97
C TYR A 76 -0.79 11.56 8.14
N ASP A 77 -0.95 11.06 9.35
CA ASP A 77 -0.57 11.79 10.56
C ASP A 77 -0.34 10.82 11.72
N SER A 78 -0.02 11.33 12.91
CA SER A 78 0.04 10.52 14.13
C SER A 78 -1.30 9.81 14.39
N PRO A 79 -1.31 8.59 14.95
CA PRO A 79 -2.54 7.87 15.27
C PRO A 79 -3.50 8.66 16.17
N GLN A 80 -2.96 9.49 17.07
CA GLN A 80 -3.78 10.37 17.91
C GLN A 80 -4.49 11.44 17.07
N ARG A 81 -3.77 12.12 16.17
CA ARG A 81 -4.35 13.13 15.29
C ARG A 81 -5.39 12.54 14.35
N ILE A 82 -5.11 11.38 13.76
CA ILE A 82 -6.08 10.69 12.88
C ILE A 82 -7.36 10.32 13.64
N ARG A 83 -7.26 9.82 14.88
CA ARG A 83 -8.44 9.56 15.72
C ARG A 83 -9.24 10.84 16.03
N GLN A 84 -8.55 11.95 16.30
CA GLN A 84 -9.22 13.24 16.50
C GLN A 84 -9.98 13.68 15.24
N LEU A 85 -9.33 13.65 14.08
CA LEU A 85 -9.94 14.02 12.80
C LEU A 85 -11.15 13.14 12.46
N GLN A 86 -11.05 11.83 12.70
CA GLN A 86 -12.14 10.88 12.43
C GLN A 86 -13.36 11.09 13.35
N ALA A 87 -13.15 11.61 14.55
CA ALA A 87 -14.22 11.91 15.51
C ALA A 87 -14.91 13.26 15.25
N MET A 88 -14.41 14.08 14.32
CA MET A 88 -14.97 15.39 14.03
C MET A 88 -16.26 15.31 13.19
N PRO A 89 -17.23 16.20 13.42
CA PRO A 89 -18.33 16.43 12.49
C PRO A 89 -17.82 16.87 11.10
N PRO A 90 -18.54 16.55 10.01
CA PRO A 90 -18.09 16.87 8.64
C PRO A 90 -17.66 18.32 8.44
N ALA A 91 -18.44 19.29 8.92
CA ALA A 91 -18.12 20.72 8.78
C ALA A 91 -16.82 21.14 9.51
N GLN A 92 -16.46 20.46 10.61
CA GLN A 92 -15.18 20.69 11.28
C GLN A 92 -14.03 20.08 10.49
N LEU A 93 -14.23 18.86 9.98
CA LEU A 93 -13.24 18.17 9.15
C LEU A 93 -12.98 18.93 7.83
N GLU A 94 -14.01 19.51 7.20
CA GLU A 94 -13.88 20.39 6.03
C GLU A 94 -12.92 21.57 6.29
N ARG A 95 -13.01 22.20 7.46
CA ARG A 95 -12.12 23.30 7.85
C ARG A 95 -10.69 22.82 8.08
N GLU A 96 -10.52 21.66 8.71
CA GLU A 96 -9.21 21.05 8.91
C GLU A 96 -8.56 20.66 7.58
N ILE A 97 -9.34 20.13 6.63
CA ILE A 97 -8.89 19.85 5.26
C ILE A 97 -8.42 21.14 4.59
N ALA A 98 -9.22 22.21 4.63
CA ALA A 98 -8.87 23.48 4.00
C ALA A 98 -7.58 24.09 4.58
N ALA A 99 -7.30 23.89 5.88
CA ALA A 99 -6.07 24.36 6.52
C ALA A 99 -4.86 23.46 6.23
N ALA A 100 -5.06 22.15 6.11
CA ALA A 100 -3.98 21.18 6.01
C ALA A 100 -3.58 20.84 4.57
N PHE A 101 -4.52 20.90 3.62
CA PHE A 101 -4.25 20.61 2.22
C PHE A 101 -3.81 21.88 1.48
N PRO A 102 -3.04 21.74 0.38
CA PRO A 102 -2.73 22.86 -0.49
C PRO A 102 -3.98 23.60 -0.98
N ALA A 103 -3.91 24.93 -1.06
CA ALA A 103 -5.02 25.79 -1.49
C ALA A 103 -5.62 25.41 -2.86
N ARG A 104 -4.84 24.76 -3.74
CA ARG A 104 -5.31 24.24 -5.03
C ARG A 104 -6.41 23.17 -4.93
N LEU A 105 -6.62 22.56 -3.76
CA LEU A 105 -7.74 21.63 -3.54
C LEU A 105 -9.09 22.35 -3.64
N GLY A 106 -9.14 23.63 -3.24
CA GLY A 106 -10.39 24.36 -3.12
C GLY A 106 -11.26 23.90 -1.94
N PRO A 107 -12.49 24.44 -1.85
CA PRO A 107 -13.47 23.98 -0.88
C PRO A 107 -13.94 22.55 -1.22
N VAL A 108 -14.26 21.76 -0.21
CA VAL A 108 -14.77 20.40 -0.39
C VAL A 108 -15.93 20.12 0.55
N LYS A 109 -16.77 19.15 0.18
CA LYS A 109 -17.81 18.57 1.02
C LYS A 109 -17.45 17.15 1.41
N VAL A 110 -17.40 16.89 2.72
CA VAL A 110 -17.06 15.56 3.23
C VAL A 110 -18.29 14.66 3.22
N HIS A 111 -18.17 13.49 2.56
CA HIS A 111 -19.23 12.49 2.52
C HIS A 111 -18.97 11.29 3.42
N ALA A 112 -17.74 10.79 3.43
CA ALA A 112 -17.35 9.65 4.25
C ALA A 112 -15.87 9.72 4.60
N ALA A 113 -15.50 9.12 5.73
CA ALA A 113 -14.11 8.95 6.08
C ALA A 113 -13.87 7.63 6.83
N GLY A 114 -12.70 7.05 6.60
CA GLY A 114 -12.23 5.85 7.31
C GLY A 114 -10.74 5.98 7.61
N SER A 115 -10.27 5.31 8.65
CA SER A 115 -8.85 5.29 8.97
C SER A 115 -8.34 3.88 9.25
N PHE A 116 -7.04 3.69 9.03
CA PHE A 116 -6.35 2.44 9.31
C PHE A 116 -4.92 2.71 9.81
N PRO A 117 -4.40 1.87 10.71
CA PRO A 117 -3.01 1.98 11.16
C PRO A 117 -2.06 1.60 10.03
N LEU A 118 -0.89 2.26 9.98
CA LEU A 118 0.16 1.90 9.04
C LEU A 118 1.11 0.92 9.71
N THR A 119 1.21 -0.28 9.14
CA THR A 119 2.12 -1.31 9.65
C THR A 119 3.15 -1.65 8.60
N ARG A 120 4.44 -1.63 8.99
CA ARG A 120 5.46 -2.32 8.22
C ARG A 120 5.57 -3.75 8.73
N ARG A 121 5.39 -4.73 7.87
CA ARG A 121 5.60 -6.13 8.20
C ARG A 121 6.25 -6.82 7.03
N HIS A 122 7.18 -7.72 7.31
CA HIS A 122 7.79 -8.62 6.34
C HIS A 122 7.75 -10.04 6.93
N ALA A 123 7.37 -11.03 6.14
CA ALA A 123 7.59 -12.42 6.46
C ALA A 123 9.09 -12.69 6.64
N GLN A 124 9.47 -13.57 7.55
CA GLN A 124 10.88 -13.92 7.76
C GLN A 124 11.48 -14.66 6.56
N ARG A 125 10.62 -15.37 5.82
CA ARG A 125 10.92 -16.04 4.57
C ARG A 125 9.75 -15.82 3.63
N TYR A 126 10.02 -15.47 2.38
CA TYR A 126 8.95 -15.29 1.40
C TYR A 126 8.71 -16.58 0.62
N VAL A 127 9.63 -17.53 0.75
CA VAL A 127 9.68 -18.70 -0.09
C VAL A 127 10.21 -19.90 0.70
N LEU A 128 9.62 -21.06 0.45
CA LEU A 128 10.07 -22.40 0.84
C LEU A 128 9.90 -23.35 -0.37
N PRO A 129 10.50 -24.56 -0.36
CA PRO A 129 10.21 -25.56 -1.39
C PRO A 129 8.70 -25.79 -1.52
N GLY A 130 8.16 -25.62 -2.73
CA GLY A 130 6.72 -25.75 -3.01
C GLY A 130 5.82 -24.64 -2.46
N LEU A 131 6.37 -23.52 -1.96
CA LEU A 131 5.58 -22.39 -1.44
C LEU A 131 6.22 -21.03 -1.78
N ALA A 132 5.42 -20.11 -2.31
CA ALA A 132 5.78 -18.70 -2.45
C ALA A 132 4.72 -17.79 -1.79
N LEU A 133 5.12 -16.72 -1.12
CA LEU A 133 4.25 -15.69 -0.57
C LEU A 133 4.37 -14.41 -1.41
N LEU A 134 3.26 -13.75 -1.73
CA LEU A 134 3.23 -12.51 -2.54
C LEU A 134 2.39 -11.42 -1.88
N GLY A 135 2.65 -10.16 -2.25
CA GLY A 135 1.89 -9.00 -1.80
C GLY A 135 1.81 -8.93 -0.28
N ASP A 136 0.64 -8.54 0.24
CA ASP A 136 0.41 -8.38 1.68
C ASP A 136 0.66 -9.65 2.52
N ALA A 137 0.58 -10.85 1.92
CA ALA A 137 0.93 -12.09 2.61
C ALA A 137 2.43 -12.20 2.91
N ALA A 138 3.27 -11.60 2.06
CA ALA A 138 4.72 -11.53 2.22
C ALA A 138 5.18 -10.24 2.90
N HIS A 139 4.62 -9.09 2.53
CA HIS A 139 4.99 -7.79 3.08
C HIS A 139 3.84 -6.80 3.08
N THR A 140 3.74 -6.03 4.16
CA THR A 140 2.92 -4.82 4.22
C THR A 140 3.90 -3.66 4.35
N ILE A 141 3.87 -2.75 3.38
CA ILE A 141 4.71 -1.55 3.35
C ILE A 141 3.89 -0.30 3.64
N ASN A 142 4.53 0.82 4.04
CA ASN A 142 3.85 2.12 4.07
C ASN A 142 3.40 2.43 2.63
N PRO A 143 2.09 2.36 2.33
CA PRO A 143 1.65 2.68 1.00
C PRO A 143 1.82 4.20 0.88
N LEU A 144 2.67 4.68 -0.02
CA LEU A 144 2.40 5.98 -0.61
C LEU A 144 1.06 5.85 -1.36
N ALA A 145 0.25 6.91 -1.39
CA ALA A 145 -1.13 6.82 -1.85
C ALA A 145 -1.25 6.07 -3.19
N GLY A 146 -2.00 4.97 -3.21
CA GLY A 146 -2.25 4.14 -4.40
C GLY A 146 -1.15 3.14 -4.79
N GLN A 147 -0.05 2.98 -4.04
CA GLN A 147 1.07 2.13 -4.45
C GLN A 147 1.02 0.66 -3.95
N GLY A 148 0.09 0.33 -3.05
CA GLY A 148 0.03 -1.02 -2.45
C GLY A 148 -0.16 -2.13 -3.49
N VAL A 149 -1.13 -1.94 -4.40
CA VAL A 149 -1.43 -2.90 -5.48
C VAL A 149 -0.27 -3.00 -6.49
N ASN A 150 0.37 -1.88 -6.82
CA ASN A 150 1.49 -1.86 -7.75
C ASN A 150 2.67 -2.71 -7.27
N LEU A 151 2.90 -2.79 -5.96
CA LEU A 151 3.91 -3.68 -5.42
C LEU A 151 3.52 -5.15 -5.54
N GLY A 152 2.24 -5.48 -5.29
CA GLY A 152 1.72 -6.83 -5.52
C GLY A 152 1.85 -7.27 -6.99
N TYR A 153 1.62 -6.37 -7.96
CA TYR A 153 1.83 -6.70 -9.38
C TYR A 153 3.29 -6.99 -9.71
N ARG A 154 4.24 -6.28 -9.12
CA ARG A 154 5.67 -6.56 -9.30
C ARG A 154 6.08 -7.91 -8.71
N ASP A 155 5.46 -8.33 -7.61
CA ASP A 155 5.69 -9.67 -7.05
C ASP A 155 5.17 -10.77 -8.00
N VAL A 156 4.00 -10.53 -8.62
CA VAL A 156 3.44 -11.46 -9.61
C VAL A 156 4.33 -11.54 -10.85
N ASP A 157 4.79 -10.41 -11.38
CA ASP A 157 5.68 -10.35 -12.55
C ASP A 157 7.00 -11.10 -12.28
N ALA A 158 7.62 -10.86 -11.11
CA ALA A 158 8.81 -11.60 -10.68
C ALA A 158 8.57 -13.11 -10.59
N LEU A 159 7.43 -13.53 -10.03
CA LEU A 159 7.07 -14.94 -9.96
C LEU A 159 6.87 -15.55 -11.36
N LEU A 160 6.15 -14.86 -12.25
CA LEU A 160 5.88 -15.34 -13.61
C LEU A 160 7.18 -15.55 -14.41
N ASN A 161 8.14 -14.64 -14.27
CA ASN A 161 9.45 -14.77 -14.91
C ASN A 161 10.19 -16.03 -14.42
N VAL A 162 10.28 -16.22 -13.10
CA VAL A 162 10.95 -17.39 -12.50
C VAL A 162 10.27 -18.71 -12.89
N LEU A 163 8.92 -18.75 -12.90
CA LEU A 163 8.19 -19.96 -13.27
C LEU A 163 8.31 -20.27 -14.76
N SER A 164 8.37 -19.24 -15.62
CA SER A 164 8.57 -19.41 -17.06
C SER A 164 9.97 -19.98 -17.34
N GLU A 165 11.01 -19.42 -16.73
CA GLU A 165 12.38 -19.94 -16.85
C GLU A 165 12.50 -21.39 -16.37
N ALA A 166 11.90 -21.73 -15.23
CA ALA A 166 11.91 -23.08 -14.70
C ALA A 166 11.23 -24.08 -15.66
N ARG A 167 10.10 -23.69 -16.24
CA ARG A 167 9.40 -24.50 -17.24
C ARG A 167 10.26 -24.71 -18.48
N ASP A 168 10.88 -23.65 -18.99
CA ASP A 168 11.67 -23.69 -20.22
C ASP A 168 12.96 -24.53 -20.04
N GLN A 169 13.47 -24.64 -18.82
CA GLN A 169 14.63 -25.47 -18.46
C GLN A 169 14.25 -26.89 -17.99
N GLY A 170 12.96 -27.24 -17.97
CA GLY A 170 12.47 -28.55 -17.54
C GLY A 170 12.63 -28.82 -16.03
N GLU A 171 12.79 -27.77 -15.24
CA GLU A 171 13.01 -27.88 -13.80
C GLU A 171 11.70 -27.99 -13.00
N GLY A 172 11.82 -28.50 -11.77
CA GLY A 172 10.69 -28.59 -10.86
C GLY A 172 10.22 -27.23 -10.37
N LEU A 173 8.93 -26.90 -10.52
CA LEU A 173 8.35 -25.64 -10.02
C LEU A 173 8.53 -25.50 -8.51
N GLU A 174 8.53 -26.62 -7.79
CA GLU A 174 8.81 -26.72 -6.36
C GLU A 174 10.26 -26.35 -5.98
N GLN A 175 11.21 -26.47 -6.92
CA GLN A 175 12.64 -26.22 -6.72
C GLN A 175 13.02 -24.75 -6.98
N ARG A 176 12.39 -24.11 -7.99
CA ARG A 176 12.62 -22.68 -8.34
C ARG A 176 11.56 -21.70 -7.90
N GLY A 177 10.35 -22.15 -7.56
CA GLY A 177 9.40 -21.35 -6.78
C GLY A 177 10.07 -20.85 -5.49
N GLY A 178 11.08 -21.61 -5.01
CA GLY A 178 12.15 -21.37 -4.03
C GLY A 178 13.03 -20.12 -4.18
N ALA A 179 13.27 -19.69 -5.41
CA ALA A 179 14.34 -18.77 -5.79
C ALA A 179 13.82 -17.37 -6.17
N VAL A 180 12.56 -17.04 -5.87
CA VAL A 180 12.05 -15.69 -6.13
C VAL A 180 12.78 -14.73 -5.21
N ALA A 181 13.80 -14.06 -5.74
CA ALA A 181 14.29 -12.80 -5.21
C ALA A 181 13.18 -11.77 -5.44
N LEU A 182 12.13 -11.85 -4.62
CA LEU A 182 11.04 -10.90 -4.64
C LEU A 182 11.67 -9.52 -4.47
N SER A 183 11.22 -8.57 -5.29
CA SER A 183 11.69 -7.18 -5.38
C SER A 183 11.64 -6.39 -4.04
N ALA A 184 11.27 -7.05 -2.95
CA ALA A 184 11.29 -6.60 -1.56
C ALA A 184 12.42 -7.23 -0.72
N SER A 185 13.49 -7.75 -1.32
CA SER A 185 14.75 -7.95 -0.58
C SER A 185 15.15 -6.61 0.06
N PRO A 186 15.56 -6.56 1.34
CA PRO A 186 15.91 -5.32 2.04
C PRO A 186 16.97 -4.46 1.32
N SER A 187 17.72 -5.06 0.40
CA SER A 187 18.78 -4.43 -0.40
C SER A 187 18.29 -3.61 -1.60
N HIS A 188 17.04 -3.75 -2.03
CA HIS A 188 16.48 -3.00 -3.16
C HIS A 188 15.32 -2.10 -2.72
N ARG A 189 15.67 -0.96 -2.12
CA ARG A 189 14.86 0.26 -2.27
C ARG A 189 15.64 1.53 -1.94
N GLN A 190 16.05 2.23 -2.99
CA GLN A 190 16.02 3.69 -3.03
C GLN A 190 14.57 4.15 -2.87
N SER A 191 14.28 4.78 -1.73
CA SER A 191 13.40 5.96 -1.62
C SER A 191 13.29 6.35 -0.14
N ALA A 192 14.43 6.66 0.48
CA ALA A 192 14.49 7.47 1.70
C ALA A 192 14.89 8.93 1.37
N ASP A 193 15.21 9.25 0.12
CA ASP A 193 15.69 10.58 -0.26
C ASP A 193 14.59 11.63 -0.49
N ALA A 194 13.31 11.28 -0.32
CA ALA A 194 12.22 12.26 -0.35
C ALA A 194 12.10 13.08 0.96
N GLU A 195 12.80 12.68 2.04
CA GLU A 195 12.75 13.38 3.33
C GLU A 195 13.60 14.66 3.38
N ARG A 196 14.39 14.99 2.34
CA ARG A 196 15.38 16.09 2.41
C ARG A 196 15.05 17.37 1.65
N HIS A 197 13.97 17.45 0.87
CA HIS A 197 13.71 18.66 0.09
C HIS A 197 12.29 19.19 0.29
N GLY A 198 12.21 20.49 0.62
CA GLY A 198 11.01 21.22 0.99
C GLY A 198 9.84 21.01 0.04
N SER A 199 8.63 21.14 0.59
CA SER A 199 7.34 20.78 0.00
C SER A 199 7.29 20.65 -1.54
N VAL A 200 7.66 19.49 -2.06
CA VAL A 200 7.51 19.15 -3.47
C VAL A 200 6.12 18.52 -3.67
N LEU A 201 5.38 19.04 -4.65
CA LEU A 201 4.14 18.46 -5.12
C LEU A 201 4.48 17.47 -6.23
N TYR A 202 4.25 16.18 -6.01
CA TYR A 202 4.49 15.15 -7.01
C TYR A 202 3.20 14.88 -7.77
N ARG A 203 3.24 14.93 -9.11
CA ARG A 203 2.19 14.37 -9.97
C ARG A 203 2.40 12.85 -10.01
N LEU A 204 1.41 12.09 -9.55
CA LEU A 204 1.44 10.64 -9.71
C LEU A 204 0.94 10.34 -11.11
N GLN A 205 1.82 9.88 -12.00
CA GLN A 205 1.39 9.20 -13.21
C GLN A 205 0.90 7.82 -12.77
N GLN A 206 -0.39 7.54 -13.02
CA GLN A 206 -0.94 6.19 -12.90
C GLN A 206 -0.46 5.36 -14.10
#